data_AF-A0A8H6L4I0-F1
#
_entry.id   AF-A0A8H6L4I0-F1
#
_cell.length_a   1.000
_cell.length_b   1.000
_cell.length_c   1.000
_cell.angle_alpha   90.00
_cell.angle_beta   90.00
_cell.angle_gamma   90.00
#
_symmetry.space_group_name_H-M   'P 1'
#
loop_
_entity.id
_entity.type
_entity.pdbx_description
1 polymer ?
#
loop_
_entity_poly.entity_id
_entity_poly.type
_entity_poly.pdbx_seq_one_letter_code
_entity_poly.pdbx_strand_id
1 'polypeptide(L)'
;MSLPREGVEFMVHNFFNSQPVTGAAIYYLGRILHDWPDEKAVEILKDLIPAMEADSRVLINDMALPYTGVHWWVARVDLQMYTMHGALERNVDQWHTLVERQA
;
A
#
# COMPACT_ATOMS: atom_id res chain seq x y z
N MET A 1 11.43 -2.12 -22.46
CA MET A 1 11.65 -2.42 -21.02
C MET A 1 13.13 -2.67 -20.82
N SER A 2 13.76 -1.97 -19.87
CA SER A 2 15.14 -2.26 -19.47
C SER A 2 15.20 -3.64 -18.81
N LEU A 3 16.27 -4.40 -19.04
CA LEU A 3 16.52 -5.65 -18.30
C LEU A 3 16.59 -5.35 -16.80
N PRO A 4 16.13 -6.27 -15.93
CA PRO A 4 16.30 -6.11 -14.50
C PRO A 4 17.78 -5.95 -14.14
N ARG A 5 18.06 -5.13 -13.12
CA ARG A 5 19.39 -5.05 -12.54
C ARG A 5 19.68 -6.35 -11.78
N GLU A 6 20.97 -6.66 -11.60
CA GLU A 6 21.39 -7.75 -10.73
C GLU A 6 20.76 -7.61 -9.34
N GLY A 7 20.23 -8.71 -8.81
CA GLY A 7 19.49 -8.74 -7.54
C GLY A 7 18.02 -8.29 -7.61
N VAL A 8 17.48 -8.05 -8.81
CA VAL A 8 16.06 -7.71 -9.01
C VAL A 8 15.41 -8.70 -9.97
N GLU A 9 14.27 -9.26 -9.58
CA GLU A 9 13.45 -10.12 -10.42
C GLU A 9 12.08 -9.49 -10.64
N PHE A 10 11.58 -9.55 -11.87
CA PHE A 10 10.22 -9.15 -12.18
C PHE A 10 9.31 -10.38 -12.14
N MET A 11 8.27 -10.32 -11.30
CA MET A 11 7.28 -11.38 -11.18
C MET A 11 5.89 -10.81 -11.50
N VAL A 12 5.17 -11.46 -12.42
CA VAL A 12 3.77 -11.12 -12.70
C VAL A 12 2.93 -11.58 -11.52
N HIS A 13 2.20 -10.66 -10.90
CA HIS A 13 1.33 -10.96 -9.77
C HIS A 13 0.18 -9.96 -9.71
N ASN A 14 -1.02 -10.47 -9.39
CA ASN A 14 -2.15 -9.65 -8.99
C ASN A 14 -2.20 -9.65 -7.46
N PHE A 15 -2.06 -8.49 -6.85
CA PHE A 15 -2.03 -8.32 -5.39
C PHE A 15 -3.38 -8.52 -4.68
N PHE A 16 -4.46 -8.78 -5.43
CA PHE A 16 -5.75 -9.29 -4.90
C PHE A 16 -5.83 -10.83 -4.91
N ASN A 17 -4.71 -11.50 -5.18
CA ASN A 17 -4.57 -12.94 -5.04
C ASN A 17 -3.53 -13.21 -3.96
N SER A 18 -3.53 -14.42 -3.39
CA SER A 18 -2.54 -14.83 -2.40
C SER A 18 -1.10 -14.57 -2.87
N GLN A 19 -0.30 -13.97 -1.99
CA GLN A 19 1.09 -13.60 -2.28
C GLN A 19 1.96 -14.85 -2.53
N PRO A 20 2.59 -15.01 -3.72
CA PRO A 20 3.34 -16.21 -4.07
C PRO A 20 4.71 -16.32 -3.39
N VAL A 21 5.30 -15.20 -2.93
CA VAL A 21 6.59 -15.22 -2.22
C VAL A 21 6.32 -15.25 -0.72
N THR A 22 6.61 -16.38 -0.08
CA THR A 22 6.42 -16.61 1.36
C THR A 22 7.71 -16.36 2.15
N GLY A 23 7.58 -15.87 3.38
CA GLY A 23 8.70 -15.65 4.30
C GLY A 23 9.65 -14.54 3.89
N ALA A 24 9.21 -13.57 3.09
CA ALA A 24 10.04 -12.42 2.79
C ALA A 24 10.23 -11.56 4.06
N ALA A 25 11.45 -11.06 4.28
CA ALA A 25 11.73 -10.17 5.41
C ALA A 25 10.90 -8.88 5.32
N ILE A 26 10.72 -8.35 4.10
CA ILE A 26 9.96 -7.12 3.85
C ILE A 26 9.05 -7.33 2.65
N TYR A 27 7.77 -7.03 2.84
CA TYR A 27 6.80 -6.81 1.78
C TYR A 27 6.59 -5.30 1.60
N TYR A 28 7.07 -4.76 0.48
CA TYR A 28 7.05 -3.32 0.22
C TYR A 28 5.87 -2.92 -0.67
N LEU A 29 5.06 -1.97 -0.21
CA LEU A 29 3.93 -1.39 -0.94
C LEU A 29 4.15 0.13 -1.08
N GLY A 30 4.67 0.57 -2.22
CA GLY A 30 4.96 1.98 -2.46
C GLY A 30 3.98 2.60 -3.45
N ARG A 31 3.20 3.59 -3.03
CA ARG A 31 2.14 4.22 -3.86
C ARG A 31 1.18 3.19 -4.44
N ILE A 32 0.67 2.32 -3.57
CA ILE A 32 -0.30 1.29 -3.95
C ILE A 32 -1.61 1.55 -3.23
N LEU A 33 -1.59 1.62 -1.89
CA LEU A 33 -2.82 1.61 -1.09
C LEU A 33 -3.61 2.93 -1.20
N HIS A 34 -2.96 4.03 -1.58
CA HIS A 34 -3.64 5.31 -1.84
C HIS A 34 -4.52 5.32 -3.11
N ASP A 35 -4.30 4.39 -4.04
CA ASP A 35 -5.14 4.24 -5.24
C ASP A 35 -6.46 3.51 -4.94
N TRP A 36 -6.64 2.99 -3.72
CA TRP A 36 -7.75 2.13 -3.37
C TRP A 36 -8.58 2.67 -2.20
N PRO A 37 -9.92 2.49 -2.23
CA PRO A 37 -10.75 2.67 -1.05
C PRO A 37 -10.38 1.65 0.02
N ASP A 38 -10.75 1.93 1.27
CA ASP A 38 -10.30 1.14 2.42
C ASP A 38 -10.63 -0.35 2.31
N GLU A 39 -11.80 -0.73 1.79
CA GLU A 39 -12.19 -2.14 1.64
C GLU A 39 -11.21 -2.90 0.76
N LYS A 40 -10.76 -2.27 -0.34
CA LYS A 40 -9.81 -2.86 -1.28
C LYS A 40 -8.38 -2.82 -0.76
N ALA A 41 -7.99 -1.74 -0.09
CA ALA A 41 -6.69 -1.69 0.58
C ALA A 41 -6.59 -2.75 1.70
N VAL A 42 -7.71 -3.05 2.39
CA VAL A 42 -7.80 -4.15 3.35
C VAL A 42 -7.67 -5.51 2.68
N GLU A 43 -8.37 -5.74 1.58
CA GLU A 43 -8.25 -6.99 0.80
C GLU A 43 -6.80 -7.29 0.42
N ILE A 44 -6.07 -6.30 -0.11
CA ILE A 44 -4.64 -6.42 -0.48
C ILE A 44 -3.78 -6.86 0.71
N LEU A 45 -3.98 -6.22 1.86
CA LEU A 45 -3.21 -6.52 3.06
C LEU A 45 -3.57 -7.91 3.61
N LYS A 46 -4.84 -8.32 3.56
CA LYS A 46 -5.28 -9.67 3.96
C LYS A 46 -4.68 -10.76 3.08
N ASP A 47 -4.59 -10.56 1.77
CA ASP A 47 -4.00 -11.55 0.85
C ASP A 47 -2.48 -11.67 1.00
N LEU A 48 -1.85 -10.69 1.64
CA LEU A 48 -0.42 -10.67 1.93
C LEU A 48 -0.06 -11.39 3.24
N ILE A 49 -0.91 -11.28 4.28
CA ILE A 49 -0.67 -11.84 5.62
C ILE A 49 -0.31 -13.35 5.60
N PRO A 50 -0.99 -14.23 4.84
CA PRO A 50 -0.68 -15.67 4.83
C PRO A 50 0.74 -16.00 4.34
N ALA A 51 1.38 -15.10 3.60
CA ALA A 51 2.75 -15.29 3.13
C ALA A 51 3.80 -14.85 4.16
N MET A 52 3.41 -14.15 5.21
CA MET A 52 4.33 -13.59 6.21
C MET A 52 4.76 -14.64 7.24
N GLU A 53 6.01 -14.53 7.68
CA GLU A 53 6.57 -15.23 8.84
C GLU A 53 6.68 -14.27 10.04
N ALA A 54 7.07 -14.78 11.22
CA ALA A 54 7.12 -13.98 12.46
C ALA A 54 8.04 -12.74 12.37
N ASP A 55 9.10 -12.82 11.58
CA ASP A 55 10.05 -11.74 11.33
C ASP A 55 9.74 -10.89 10.08
N SER A 56 8.77 -11.31 9.26
CA SER A 56 8.29 -10.52 8.11
C SER A 56 7.69 -9.19 8.57
N ARG A 57 7.87 -8.15 7.75
CA ARG A 57 7.26 -6.82 7.95
C ARG A 57 6.62 -6.33 6.67
N VAL A 58 5.51 -5.60 6.78
CA VAL A 58 4.95 -4.82 5.68
C VAL A 58 5.45 -3.39 5.78
N LEU A 59 6.09 -2.90 4.72
CA LEU A 59 6.53 -1.51 4.61
C LEU A 59 5.62 -0.77 3.63
N ILE A 60 4.74 0.06 4.16
CA ILE A 60 3.87 0.94 3.38
C ILE A 60 4.60 2.26 3.17
N ASN A 61 4.82 2.64 1.92
CA ASN A 61 5.39 3.93 1.53
C ASN A 61 4.35 4.73 0.75
N ASP A 62 3.55 5.48 1.49
CA ASP A 62 2.51 6.38 0.99
C ASP A 62 2.50 7.70 1.77
N MET A 63 1.72 8.69 1.32
CA MET A 63 1.63 9.95 2.05
C MET A 63 0.89 9.74 3.38
N ALA A 64 1.46 10.30 4.45
CA ALA A 64 0.84 10.34 5.76
C ALA A 64 0.55 11.81 6.11
N LEU A 65 -0.68 12.23 5.86
CA LEU A 65 -1.06 13.65 5.92
C LEU A 65 -1.25 14.14 7.36
N PRO A 66 -0.92 15.42 7.67
CA PRO A 66 -1.41 16.06 8.88
C PRO A 66 -2.90 16.39 8.74
N TYR A 67 -3.59 16.56 9.86
CA TYR A 67 -5.01 16.94 9.87
C TYR A 67 -5.32 18.29 9.21
N THR A 68 -4.41 19.25 9.32
CA THR A 68 -4.56 20.59 8.74
C THR A 68 -3.21 21.14 8.28
N GLY A 69 -3.23 22.23 7.51
CA GLY A 69 -2.00 22.90 7.07
C GLY A 69 -1.20 22.12 6.01
N VAL A 70 -1.84 21.20 5.30
CA VAL A 70 -1.20 20.45 4.21
C VAL A 70 -0.81 21.38 3.06
N HIS A 71 0.35 21.15 2.46
CA HIS A 71 0.79 21.91 1.29
C HIS A 71 -0.15 21.69 0.11
N TRP A 72 -0.46 22.74 -0.66
CA TRP A 72 -1.46 22.71 -1.75
C TRP A 72 -1.22 21.60 -2.78
N TRP A 73 0.04 21.24 -3.05
CA TRP A 73 0.39 20.17 -3.99
C TRP A 73 -0.15 18.81 -3.51
N VAL A 74 -0.05 18.54 -2.21
CA VAL A 74 -0.53 17.30 -1.62
C VAL A 74 -2.07 17.28 -1.60
N ALA A 75 -2.71 18.41 -1.26
CA ALA A 75 -4.16 18.55 -1.37
C ALA A 75 -4.66 18.30 -2.81
N ARG A 76 -3.91 18.76 -3.81
CA ARG A 76 -4.21 18.46 -5.22
C ARG A 76 -4.07 16.96 -5.53
N VAL A 77 -3.05 16.28 -4.99
CA VAL A 77 -2.89 14.82 -5.18
C VAL A 77 -4.05 14.06 -4.56
N ASP A 78 -4.50 14.45 -3.36
CA ASP A 78 -5.68 13.84 -2.73
C ASP A 78 -6.94 14.01 -3.60
N LEU A 79 -7.19 15.21 -4.14
CA LEU A 79 -8.26 15.42 -5.11
C LEU A 79 -8.10 14.56 -6.38
N GLN A 80 -6.87 14.31 -6.82
CA GLN A 80 -6.61 13.41 -7.94
C GLN A 80 -6.99 11.96 -7.60
N MET A 81 -6.61 11.47 -6.41
CA MET A 81 -6.99 10.12 -5.94
C MET A 81 -8.50 9.97 -5.85
N TYR A 82 -9.18 10.99 -5.31
CA TYR A 82 -10.64 11.01 -5.22
C TYR A 82 -11.30 10.98 -6.59
N THR A 83 -10.87 11.85 -7.51
CA THR A 83 -11.53 12.00 -8.82
C THR A 83 -11.27 10.86 -9.78
N MET A 84 -10.07 10.27 -9.76
CA MET A 84 -9.69 9.21 -10.71
C MET A 84 -9.98 7.81 -10.20
N HIS A 85 -9.84 7.59 -8.89
CA HIS A 85 -9.88 6.25 -8.31
C HIS A 85 -10.99 6.06 -7.27
N GLY A 86 -11.71 7.13 -6.88
CA GLY A 86 -12.64 7.07 -5.75
C GLY A 86 -11.93 6.76 -4.43
N ALA A 87 -10.64 7.10 -4.34
CA ALA A 87 -9.75 6.82 -3.22
C ALA A 87 -9.34 8.12 -2.50
N LEU A 88 -8.36 8.03 -1.61
CA LEU A 88 -7.89 9.15 -0.81
C LEU A 88 -6.41 8.99 -0.42
N GLU A 89 -5.75 10.11 -0.23
CA GLU A 89 -4.57 10.17 0.61
C GLU A 89 -5.01 10.09 2.09
N ARG A 90 -4.30 9.32 2.90
CA ARG A 90 -4.68 9.06 4.30
C ARG A 90 -3.78 9.86 5.25
N ASN A 91 -4.38 10.33 6.35
CA ASN A 91 -3.61 10.80 7.49
C ASN A 91 -3.05 9.62 8.32
N VAL A 92 -2.18 9.93 9.27
CA VAL A 92 -1.53 8.90 10.12
C VAL A 92 -2.54 8.00 10.85
N ASP A 93 -3.59 8.59 11.42
CA ASP A 93 -4.58 7.83 12.20
C ASP A 93 -5.46 6.94 11.31
N GLN A 94 -5.75 7.38 10.09
CA GLN A 94 -6.43 6.59 9.07
C GLN A 94 -5.56 5.40 8.62
N TRP A 95 -4.25 5.59 8.47
CA TRP A 95 -3.34 4.47 8.21
C TRP A 95 -3.33 3.44 9.34
N HIS A 96 -3.25 3.89 10.60
CA HIS A 96 -3.34 2.99 11.75
C HIS A 96 -4.66 2.22 11.76
N THR A 97 -5.78 2.92 11.59
CA THR A 97 -7.12 2.31 11.52
C THR A 97 -7.20 1.26 10.41
N LEU A 98 -6.66 1.55 9.22
CA LEU A 98 -6.64 0.62 8.09
C LEU A 98 -5.86 -0.67 8.39
N VAL A 99 -4.70 -0.56 9.04
CA VAL A 99 -3.87 -1.71 9.40
C VAL A 99 -4.48 -2.52 10.55
N GLU A 100 -5.26 -1.90 11.43
CA GLU A 100 -5.99 -2.61 12.49
C GLU A 100 -7.21 -3.39 11.95
N ARG A 101 -7.80 -2.97 10.82
CA ARG A 101 -8.91 -3.70 10.14
C ARG A 101 -8.52 -5.05 9.56
N GLN A 102 -7.22 -5.39 9.62
CA GLN A 102 -6.69 -6.67 9.16
C GLN A 102 -6.79 -7.79 10.20
N ALA A 103 -7.07 -7.42 11.47
CA ALA A 103 -7.26 -8.36 12.57
C ALA A 103 -8.53 -9.21 12.40
#